data_AF-A0A2M8EUG5-F1
#
_entry.id   AF-A0A2M8EUG5-F1
#
_cell.length_a   1.000
_cell.length_b   1.000
_cell.length_c   1.000
_cell.angle_alpha   90.00
_cell.angle_beta   90.00
_cell.angle_gamma   90.00
#
_symmetry.space_group_name_H-M   'P 1'
#
loop_
_entity.id
_entity.type
_entity.pdbx_description
1 polymer ?
#
loop_
_entity_poly.entity_id
_entity_poly.type
_entity_poly.pdbx_seq_one_letter_code
_entity_poly.pdbx_strand_id
1 'polypeptide(L)'
;MPTGRKVCLSFIITFLFCFPFALGKKYFISKHAKVLPLERQSKTVPNVVARVGEYQIGILSGWTSPYAEVYLNGQGTARKTAADENGYFEFFMVPVKKSYGELCLTSQDINLVPTLPVCLPAIPPTDNAEVIGVLLPPTISLERTKIHLGESTKASGMTFPDSEVDVYLFENYNNYNFHNIHNKLFSVFAAGLPKYSIRSNTNGYFEFSLPTSDPSENRLFAVSYLSNLSFPSYLGVFPSPKSNTLSLQVFKPNWLWLILLVLSILSVLSLLRKRKPHALLIPQNDLVKSPAFYDTSLGDL
;
A
#
# COMPACT_ATOMS: atom_id res chain seq x y z
N MET A 1 -3.05 25.63 51.89
CA MET A 1 -2.47 24.96 50.69
C MET A 1 -3.54 24.11 49.98
N PRO A 2 -4.15 24.57 48.88
CA PRO A 2 -5.12 23.77 48.13
C PRO A 2 -4.71 23.59 46.66
N THR A 3 -3.76 22.72 46.32
CA THR A 3 -3.16 22.80 44.95
C THR A 3 -2.83 21.49 44.24
N GLY A 4 -3.33 20.33 44.67
CA GLY A 4 -3.27 19.10 43.84
C GLY A 4 -4.62 18.73 43.19
N ARG A 5 -5.72 19.00 43.91
CA ARG A 5 -7.03 18.39 43.66
C ARG A 5 -7.87 19.07 42.59
N LYS A 6 -7.62 20.35 42.32
CA LYS A 6 -8.32 21.14 41.29
C LYS A 6 -7.68 20.97 39.91
N VAL A 7 -6.39 20.66 39.87
CA VAL A 7 -5.62 20.51 38.62
C VAL A 7 -6.03 19.22 37.89
N CYS A 8 -6.12 18.09 38.60
CA CYS A 8 -6.55 16.81 38.00
C CYS A 8 -7.99 16.82 37.45
N LEU A 9 -8.93 17.48 38.14
CA LEU A 9 -10.32 17.57 37.67
C LEU A 9 -10.45 18.47 36.44
N SER A 10 -9.64 19.52 36.37
CA SER A 10 -9.57 20.45 35.23
C SER A 10 -9.01 19.79 33.96
N PHE A 11 -8.03 18.90 34.09
CA PHE A 11 -7.46 18.14 32.97
C PHE A 11 -8.44 17.13 32.35
N ILE A 12 -9.29 16.50 33.16
CA ILE A 12 -10.27 15.52 32.66
C ILE A 12 -11.43 16.22 31.93
N ILE A 13 -11.86 17.39 32.43
CA ILE A 13 -12.94 18.18 31.81
C ILE A 13 -12.48 18.82 30.50
N THR A 14 -11.23 19.27 30.40
CA THR A 14 -10.67 19.79 29.14
C THR A 14 -10.51 18.71 28.07
N PHE A 15 -10.17 17.47 28.44
CA PHE A 15 -10.06 16.36 27.48
C PHE A 15 -11.42 15.93 26.89
N LEU A 16 -12.50 16.00 27.70
CA LEU A 16 -13.87 15.66 27.27
C LEU A 16 -14.54 16.75 26.42
N PHE A 17 -14.20 18.03 26.63
CA PHE A 17 -14.79 19.15 25.89
C PHE A 17 -14.03 19.57 24.62
N CYS A 18 -12.75 19.24 24.49
CA CYS A 18 -11.96 19.59 23.29
C CYS A 18 -12.07 18.58 22.13
N PHE A 19 -12.62 17.38 22.36
CA PHE A 19 -12.63 16.32 21.34
C PHE A 19 -13.67 16.46 20.20
N PRO A 20 -14.87 17.08 20.35
CA PRO A 20 -15.82 17.16 19.25
C PRO A 20 -15.56 18.33 18.29
N PHE A 21 -14.67 19.28 18.61
CA PHE A 21 -14.39 20.45 17.76
C PHE A 21 -13.44 20.17 16.58
N ALA A 22 -12.82 18.97 16.52
CA ALA A 22 -11.91 18.58 15.44
C ALA A 22 -12.61 18.03 14.18
N LEU A 23 -13.94 17.84 14.19
CA LEU A 23 -14.70 17.23 13.08
C LEU A 23 -15.40 18.22 12.15
N GLY A 24 -15.20 19.52 12.33
CA GLY A 24 -15.86 20.53 11.51
C GLY A 24 -14.87 21.47 10.83
N LYS A 25 -14.44 21.17 9.59
CA LYS A 25 -14.24 22.18 8.53
C LYS A 25 -13.89 21.61 7.15
N LYS A 26 -14.86 21.83 6.26
CA LYS A 26 -14.76 22.34 4.87
C LYS A 26 -14.26 21.39 3.76
N TYR A 27 -15.27 20.88 3.05
CA TYR A 27 -15.32 20.86 1.59
C TYR A 27 -14.84 22.21 1.00
N PHE A 28 -13.82 22.15 0.16
CA PHE A 28 -13.51 23.20 -0.80
C PHE A 28 -13.17 22.52 -2.12
N ILE A 29 -14.08 22.62 -3.10
CA ILE A 29 -13.89 22.10 -4.45
C ILE A 29 -13.19 23.19 -5.26
N SER A 30 -11.92 22.94 -5.61
CA SER A 30 -11.21 23.75 -6.60
C SER A 30 -11.64 23.32 -8.00
N LYS A 31 -12.32 24.21 -8.73
CA LYS A 31 -12.57 24.04 -10.16
C LYS A 31 -11.34 24.54 -10.93
N HIS A 32 -10.56 23.63 -11.50
CA HIS A 32 -9.57 23.99 -12.52
C HIS A 32 -10.19 23.85 -13.92
N ALA A 33 -10.11 24.94 -14.67
CA ALA A 33 -10.51 25.02 -16.07
C ALA A 33 -9.60 24.12 -16.93
N LYS A 34 -10.23 23.27 -17.75
CA LYS A 34 -9.56 22.46 -18.77
C LYS A 34 -9.46 23.31 -20.03
N VAL A 35 -8.25 23.74 -20.38
CA VAL A 35 -7.96 24.37 -21.68
C VAL A 35 -7.80 23.25 -22.70
N LEU A 36 -8.65 23.24 -23.73
CA LEU A 36 -8.58 22.33 -24.87
C LEU A 36 -7.54 22.83 -25.87
N PRO A 37 -6.66 21.98 -26.42
CA PRO A 37 -5.88 22.32 -27.60
C PRO A 37 -6.79 22.27 -28.84
N LEU A 38 -6.60 23.23 -29.74
CA LEU A 38 -7.18 23.23 -31.08
C LEU A 38 -6.52 22.13 -31.93
N GLU A 39 -7.29 21.08 -32.21
CA GLU A 39 -6.96 20.02 -33.17
C GLU A 39 -6.86 20.62 -34.59
N ARG A 40 -5.65 20.64 -35.14
CA ARG A 40 -5.43 21.04 -36.54
C ARG A 40 -5.73 19.82 -37.42
N GLN A 41 -6.92 19.79 -38.04
CA GLN A 41 -7.29 18.74 -38.99
C GLN A 41 -6.36 18.77 -40.21
N SER A 42 -5.39 17.87 -40.25
CA SER A 42 -4.66 17.53 -41.47
C SER A 42 -5.49 16.52 -42.25
N LYS A 43 -5.96 16.94 -43.43
CA LYS A 43 -6.76 16.13 -44.35
C LYS A 43 -5.83 15.12 -45.04
N THR A 44 -5.65 13.94 -44.45
CA THR A 44 -5.00 12.82 -45.12
C THR A 44 -5.98 12.18 -46.10
N VAL A 45 -5.61 12.16 -47.38
CA VAL A 45 -6.31 11.42 -48.43
C VAL A 45 -6.00 9.94 -48.23
N PRO A 46 -6.98 9.08 -47.89
CA PRO A 46 -6.69 7.67 -47.71
C PRO A 46 -6.49 7.02 -49.09
N ASN A 47 -5.27 6.53 -49.33
CA ASN A 47 -5.00 5.63 -50.43
C ASN A 47 -5.62 4.26 -50.09
N VAL A 48 -6.85 4.02 -50.57
CA VAL A 48 -7.58 2.79 -50.28
C VAL A 48 -7.13 1.70 -51.24
N VAL A 49 -6.11 0.94 -50.81
CA VAL A 49 -5.79 -0.37 -51.40
C VAL A 49 -6.66 -1.41 -50.69
N ALA A 50 -7.63 -2.00 -51.39
CA ALA A 50 -8.44 -3.10 -50.90
C ALA A 50 -7.79 -4.43 -51.32
N ARG A 51 -7.59 -5.33 -50.35
CA ARG A 51 -7.04 -6.68 -50.56
C ARG A 51 -8.01 -7.68 -49.96
N VAL A 52 -8.23 -8.79 -50.66
CA VAL A 52 -9.10 -9.88 -50.25
C VAL A 52 -8.23 -10.91 -49.50
N GLY A 53 -8.33 -10.92 -48.16
CA GLY A 53 -7.54 -11.77 -47.25
C GLY A 53 -7.24 -11.08 -45.92
N GLU A 54 -7.11 -11.86 -44.83
CA GLU A 54 -6.66 -11.35 -43.52
C GLU A 54 -5.13 -11.32 -43.46
N TYR A 55 -4.56 -10.35 -42.72
CA TYR A 55 -3.11 -10.33 -42.47
C TYR A 55 -2.75 -11.46 -41.50
N GLN A 56 -1.50 -11.92 -41.55
CA GLN A 56 -1.02 -12.97 -40.67
C GLN A 56 0.34 -12.57 -40.09
N ILE A 57 0.47 -12.70 -38.77
CA ILE A 57 1.77 -12.73 -38.11
C ILE A 57 2.30 -14.15 -38.30
N GLY A 58 3.48 -14.27 -38.90
CA GLY A 58 4.11 -15.56 -39.14
C GLY A 58 4.49 -16.21 -37.81
N ILE A 59 5.21 -15.47 -36.98
CA ILE A 59 5.72 -15.90 -35.68
C ILE A 59 5.49 -14.81 -34.64
N LEU A 60 4.93 -15.18 -33.50
CA LEU A 60 4.85 -14.37 -32.29
C LEU A 60 5.46 -15.17 -31.14
N SER A 61 6.58 -14.71 -30.59
CA SER A 61 7.32 -15.44 -29.56
C SER A 61 7.87 -14.56 -28.44
N GLY A 62 8.13 -15.18 -27.30
CA GLY A 62 8.48 -14.47 -26.08
C GLY A 62 8.87 -15.40 -24.93
N TRP A 63 9.01 -14.80 -23.75
CA TRP A 63 9.39 -15.48 -22.52
C TRP A 63 8.42 -15.18 -21.37
N THR A 64 8.22 -16.16 -20.51
CA THR A 64 7.45 -16.10 -19.26
C THR A 64 8.00 -17.13 -18.26
N SER A 65 7.25 -17.50 -17.22
CA SER A 65 7.68 -18.57 -16.31
C SER A 65 7.60 -19.95 -16.96
N PRO A 66 8.50 -20.89 -16.61
CA PRO A 66 8.48 -22.26 -17.14
C PRO A 66 7.11 -22.92 -17.02
N TYR A 67 6.70 -23.61 -18.08
CA TYR A 67 5.43 -24.36 -18.18
C TYR A 67 4.15 -23.51 -17.98
N ALA A 68 4.23 -22.19 -18.02
CA ALA A 68 3.06 -21.33 -17.94
C ALA A 68 2.17 -21.45 -19.19
N GLU A 69 0.86 -21.34 -18.99
CA GLU A 69 -0.08 -21.23 -20.07
C GLU A 69 -0.14 -19.78 -20.56
N VAL A 70 0.03 -19.56 -21.86
CA VAL A 70 0.02 -18.24 -22.48
C VAL A 70 -1.21 -18.10 -23.36
N TYR A 71 -1.98 -17.04 -23.13
CA TYR A 71 -3.20 -16.71 -23.82
C TYR A 71 -2.97 -15.46 -24.67
N LEU A 72 -3.30 -15.57 -25.96
CA LEU A 72 -3.27 -14.47 -26.91
C LEU A 72 -4.71 -14.08 -27.24
N ASN A 73 -5.08 -12.85 -26.91
CA ASN A 73 -6.41 -12.32 -27.13
C ASN A 73 -6.37 -11.05 -27.97
N GLY A 74 -7.30 -10.92 -28.89
CA GLY A 74 -7.49 -9.73 -29.70
C GLY A 74 -8.78 -9.81 -30.52
N GLN A 75 -9.00 -8.81 -31.36
CA GLN A 75 -10.22 -8.73 -32.14
C GLN A 75 -10.31 -9.86 -33.18
N GLY A 76 -11.12 -10.88 -32.90
CA GLY A 76 -11.28 -12.05 -33.79
C GLY A 76 -10.21 -13.12 -33.64
N THR A 77 -9.33 -13.00 -32.63
CA THR A 77 -8.25 -13.95 -32.37
C THR A 77 -8.23 -14.28 -30.88
N ALA A 78 -8.39 -15.56 -30.56
CA ALA A 78 -8.21 -16.11 -29.22
C ALA A 78 -7.43 -17.42 -29.36
N ARG A 79 -6.23 -17.47 -28.79
CA ARG A 79 -5.33 -18.61 -28.90
C ARG A 79 -4.66 -18.90 -27.58
N LYS A 80 -4.20 -20.14 -27.41
CA LYS A 80 -3.49 -20.61 -26.23
C LYS A 80 -2.27 -21.42 -26.65
N THR A 81 -1.17 -21.25 -25.93
CA THR A 81 0.04 -22.08 -26.03
C THR A 81 0.60 -22.31 -24.61
N ALA A 82 1.66 -23.10 -24.49
CA ALA A 82 2.38 -23.29 -23.23
C ALA A 82 3.85 -22.92 -23.41
N ALA A 83 4.45 -22.38 -22.37
CA ALA A 83 5.88 -22.13 -22.32
C ALA A 83 6.65 -23.44 -22.07
N ASP A 84 7.88 -23.52 -22.58
CA ASP A 84 8.78 -24.64 -22.33
C ASP A 84 9.47 -24.55 -20.95
N GLU A 85 10.45 -25.42 -20.72
CA GLU A 85 11.25 -25.45 -19.48
C GLU A 85 12.11 -24.18 -19.28
N ASN A 86 12.44 -23.47 -20.36
CA ASN A 86 13.18 -22.22 -20.33
C ASN A 86 12.26 -21.00 -20.23
N GLY A 87 10.94 -21.22 -20.22
CA GLY A 87 9.93 -20.18 -20.23
C GLY A 87 9.66 -19.59 -21.62
N TYR A 88 10.21 -20.14 -22.69
CA TYR A 88 9.98 -19.69 -24.07
C TYR A 88 8.61 -20.16 -24.58
N PHE A 89 7.89 -19.30 -25.29
CA PHE A 89 6.62 -19.62 -25.93
C PHE A 89 6.54 -19.04 -27.34
N GLU A 90 5.70 -19.66 -28.17
CA GLU A 90 5.46 -19.20 -29.54
C GLU A 90 4.05 -19.49 -30.05
N PHE A 91 3.60 -18.64 -30.98
CA PHE A 91 2.39 -18.79 -31.77
C PHE A 91 2.73 -18.65 -33.25
N PHE A 92 2.17 -19.53 -34.08
CA PHE A 92 2.36 -19.52 -35.53
C PHE A 92 1.10 -19.10 -36.27
N MET A 93 1.26 -18.38 -37.38
CA MET A 93 0.17 -18.02 -38.30
C MET A 93 -1.01 -17.39 -37.56
N VAL A 94 -0.76 -16.31 -36.81
CA VAL A 94 -1.78 -15.61 -36.03
C VAL A 94 -2.56 -14.68 -36.98
N PRO A 95 -3.87 -14.87 -37.16
CA PRO A 95 -4.68 -13.98 -37.98
C PRO A 95 -4.83 -12.62 -37.29
N VAL A 96 -4.67 -11.56 -38.06
CA VAL A 96 -4.83 -10.17 -37.62
C VAL A 96 -5.70 -9.40 -38.61
N LYS A 97 -6.68 -8.69 -38.07
CA LYS A 97 -7.57 -7.83 -38.87
C LYS A 97 -6.86 -6.55 -39.28
N LYS A 98 -7.20 -6.05 -40.48
CA LYS A 98 -6.67 -4.80 -41.04
C LYS A 98 -7.00 -3.56 -40.21
N SER A 99 -8.11 -3.58 -39.45
CA SER A 99 -8.40 -2.56 -38.44
C SER A 99 -7.57 -2.90 -37.21
N TYR A 100 -6.49 -2.15 -36.99
CA TYR A 100 -5.57 -2.24 -35.85
C TYR A 100 -6.28 -2.53 -34.53
N GLY A 101 -6.42 -3.81 -34.18
CA GLY A 101 -6.85 -4.27 -32.87
C GLY A 101 -5.62 -4.57 -32.03
N GLU A 102 -5.68 -4.25 -30.74
CA GLU A 102 -4.61 -4.60 -29.81
C GLU A 102 -4.61 -6.12 -29.62
N LEU A 103 -3.44 -6.74 -29.85
CA LEU A 103 -3.18 -8.12 -29.44
C LEU A 103 -2.57 -8.08 -28.04
N CYS A 104 -3.23 -8.70 -27.08
CA CYS A 104 -2.75 -8.75 -25.70
C CYS A 104 -2.44 -10.18 -25.30
N LEU A 105 -1.31 -10.34 -24.62
CA LEU A 105 -0.86 -11.59 -24.05
C LEU A 105 -1.07 -11.56 -22.54
N THR A 106 -1.58 -12.66 -22.00
CA THR A 106 -1.61 -12.92 -20.57
C THR A 106 -1.03 -14.30 -20.33
N SER A 107 -0.33 -14.50 -19.24
CA SER A 107 0.11 -15.83 -18.80
C SER A 107 -0.53 -16.23 -17.49
N GLN A 108 -0.64 -17.53 -17.28
CA GLN A 108 -1.01 -18.14 -16.02
C GLN A 108 0.10 -19.12 -15.64
N ASP A 109 0.71 -18.91 -14.47
CA ASP A 109 1.79 -19.78 -14.00
C ASP A 109 1.29 -21.15 -13.55
N ILE A 110 2.22 -22.04 -13.19
CA ILE A 110 1.92 -23.39 -12.69
C ILE A 110 1.10 -23.41 -11.40
N ASN A 111 1.06 -22.29 -10.66
CA ASN A 111 0.26 -22.11 -9.45
C ASN A 111 -1.11 -21.46 -9.77
N LEU A 112 -1.47 -21.38 -11.05
CA LEU A 112 -2.71 -20.80 -11.55
C LEU A 112 -2.86 -19.29 -11.30
N VAL A 113 -1.75 -18.57 -11.04
CA VAL A 113 -1.76 -17.12 -10.84
C VAL A 113 -1.63 -16.42 -12.20
N PRO A 114 -2.59 -15.55 -12.58
CA PRO A 114 -2.52 -14.83 -13.84
C PRO A 114 -1.62 -13.58 -13.74
N THR A 115 -1.01 -13.23 -14.86
CA THR A 115 -0.22 -12.00 -15.03
C THR A 115 -1.07 -10.85 -15.58
N LEU A 116 -0.54 -9.61 -15.49
CA LEU A 116 -1.15 -8.47 -16.15
C LEU A 116 -1.01 -8.58 -17.69
N PRO A 117 -2.00 -8.11 -18.46
CA PRO A 117 -1.95 -8.19 -19.91
C PRO A 117 -0.81 -7.31 -20.47
N VAL A 118 -0.05 -7.89 -21.40
CA VAL A 118 0.96 -7.20 -22.20
C VAL A 118 0.42 -7.04 -23.60
N CYS A 119 0.01 -5.82 -23.96
CA CYS A 119 -0.54 -5.51 -25.26
C CYS A 119 0.56 -5.07 -26.23
N LEU A 120 0.59 -5.70 -27.39
CA LEU A 120 1.53 -5.39 -28.45
C LEU A 120 1.15 -4.06 -29.11
N PRO A 121 2.15 -3.24 -29.49
CA PRO A 121 1.88 -2.05 -30.29
C PRO A 121 1.26 -2.46 -31.63
N ALA A 122 0.65 -1.47 -32.31
CA ALA A 122 0.10 -1.69 -33.64
C ALA A 122 1.13 -2.33 -34.57
N ILE A 123 0.85 -3.55 -35.02
CA ILE A 123 1.71 -4.30 -35.92
C ILE A 123 1.49 -3.75 -37.34
N PRO A 124 2.55 -3.40 -38.08
CA PRO A 124 2.39 -2.94 -39.45
C PRO A 124 1.66 -4.01 -40.28
N PRO A 125 0.80 -3.60 -41.22
CA PRO A 125 0.00 -4.53 -42.04
C PRO A 125 0.88 -5.17 -43.13
N THR A 126 1.83 -5.99 -42.71
CA THR A 126 2.72 -6.80 -43.54
C THR A 126 2.36 -8.27 -43.37
N ASP A 127 2.27 -9.01 -44.46
CA ASP A 127 2.13 -10.46 -44.39
C ASP A 127 3.40 -11.07 -43.79
N ASN A 128 3.22 -12.06 -42.92
CA ASN A 128 4.30 -12.77 -42.23
C ASN A 128 5.17 -11.86 -41.35
N ALA A 129 4.56 -10.91 -40.66
CA ALA A 129 5.26 -10.16 -39.62
C ALA A 129 5.85 -11.11 -38.56
N GLU A 130 7.04 -10.80 -38.06
CA GLU A 130 7.67 -11.50 -36.95
C GLU A 130 7.69 -10.59 -35.73
N VAL A 131 7.08 -11.06 -34.63
CA VAL A 131 7.09 -10.39 -33.34
C VAL A 131 7.82 -11.29 -32.36
N ILE A 132 9.08 -10.99 -32.11
CA ILE A 132 9.97 -11.80 -31.28
C ILE A 132 10.40 -10.96 -30.08
N GLY A 133 10.56 -11.58 -28.91
CA GLY A 133 11.09 -10.87 -27.74
C GLY A 133 10.05 -10.34 -26.77
N VAL A 134 8.82 -10.87 -26.79
CA VAL A 134 7.80 -10.40 -25.85
C VAL A 134 8.06 -10.97 -24.46
N LEU A 135 8.31 -10.10 -23.48
CA LEU A 135 8.49 -10.51 -22.09
C LEU A 135 7.18 -10.36 -21.33
N LEU A 136 6.72 -11.44 -20.69
CA LEU A 136 5.55 -11.41 -19.82
C LEU A 136 5.95 -11.09 -18.36
N PRO A 137 5.06 -10.47 -17.57
CA PRO A 137 5.37 -10.07 -16.21
C PRO A 137 5.58 -11.29 -15.30
N PRO A 138 6.34 -11.17 -14.20
CA PRO A 138 6.35 -12.19 -13.17
C PRO A 138 4.98 -12.27 -12.47
N THR A 139 4.66 -13.43 -11.92
CA THR A 139 3.57 -13.56 -10.94
C THR A 139 4.11 -13.26 -9.55
N ILE A 140 3.23 -12.81 -8.65
CA ILE A 140 3.58 -12.62 -7.25
C ILE A 140 2.34 -12.86 -6.39
N SER A 141 2.57 -13.44 -5.22
CA SER A 141 1.56 -13.78 -4.22
C SER A 141 2.10 -13.48 -2.82
N LEU A 142 1.19 -13.21 -1.89
CA LEU A 142 1.49 -13.04 -0.47
C LEU A 142 0.82 -14.17 0.30
N GLU A 143 1.55 -14.79 1.22
CA GLU A 143 0.98 -15.78 2.14
C GLU A 143 -0.07 -15.13 3.06
N ARG A 144 0.24 -13.95 3.59
CA ARG A 144 -0.67 -13.13 4.39
C ARG A 144 -0.64 -11.68 3.95
N THR A 145 -1.82 -11.09 3.77
CA THR A 145 -1.98 -9.67 3.42
C THR A 145 -2.15 -8.77 4.65
N LYS A 146 -2.42 -9.37 5.81
CA LYS A 146 -2.59 -8.68 7.09
C LYS A 146 -1.78 -9.41 8.15
N ILE A 147 -0.88 -8.69 8.82
CA ILE A 147 -0.01 -9.24 9.87
C ILE A 147 0.10 -8.27 11.04
N HIS A 148 0.41 -8.81 12.22
CA HIS A 148 0.67 -8.00 13.41
C HIS A 148 2.12 -7.51 13.40
N LEU A 149 2.35 -6.37 14.05
CA LEU A 149 3.68 -5.85 14.27
C LEU A 149 4.58 -6.89 14.95
N GLY A 150 5.76 -7.14 14.39
CA GLY A 150 6.71 -8.16 14.86
C GLY A 150 6.53 -9.53 14.21
N GLU A 151 5.48 -9.74 13.43
CA GLU A 151 5.34 -10.91 12.56
C GLU A 151 6.03 -10.68 11.21
N SER A 152 6.34 -11.76 10.49
CA SER A 152 6.77 -11.72 9.10
C SER A 152 5.76 -12.45 8.21
N THR A 153 5.71 -12.04 6.94
CA THR A 153 5.00 -12.79 5.90
C THR A 153 5.95 -13.14 4.78
N LYS A 154 5.70 -14.28 4.15
CA LYS A 154 6.37 -14.69 2.93
C LYS A 154 5.65 -14.12 1.70
N ALA A 155 6.44 -13.74 0.71
CA ALA A 155 6.00 -13.40 -0.62
C ALA A 155 6.72 -14.33 -1.61
N SER A 156 6.01 -14.80 -2.63
CA SER A 156 6.54 -15.76 -3.61
C SER A 156 5.88 -15.60 -4.97
N GLY A 157 6.56 -16.04 -6.02
CA GLY A 157 6.06 -15.96 -7.38
C GLY A 157 6.88 -16.77 -8.38
N MET A 158 6.44 -16.72 -9.63
CA MET A 158 7.06 -17.40 -10.77
C MET A 158 7.49 -16.37 -11.83
N THR A 159 8.63 -16.61 -12.46
CA THR A 159 9.22 -15.76 -13.51
C THR A 159 10.18 -16.56 -14.39
N PHE A 160 10.98 -15.91 -15.23
CA PHE A 160 12.02 -16.56 -16.03
C PHE A 160 12.98 -17.37 -15.15
N PRO A 161 13.49 -18.52 -15.62
CA PRO A 161 14.46 -19.30 -14.87
C PRO A 161 15.78 -18.53 -14.68
N ASP A 162 16.43 -18.74 -13.53
CA ASP A 162 17.75 -18.20 -13.17
C ASP A 162 17.93 -16.69 -13.40
N SER A 163 16.87 -15.90 -13.24
CA SER A 163 16.82 -14.48 -13.53
C SER A 163 16.80 -13.60 -12.27
N GLU A 164 17.27 -12.37 -12.39
CA GLU A 164 17.18 -11.39 -11.31
C GLU A 164 15.75 -10.83 -11.23
N VAL A 165 15.25 -10.63 -10.02
CA VAL A 165 13.92 -10.12 -9.72
C VAL A 165 14.06 -8.97 -8.73
N ASP A 166 13.68 -7.78 -9.14
CA ASP A 166 13.54 -6.62 -8.28
C ASP A 166 12.12 -6.55 -7.75
N VAL A 167 11.97 -6.62 -6.43
CA VAL A 167 10.71 -6.38 -5.73
C VAL A 167 10.73 -4.97 -5.18
N TYR A 168 9.82 -4.14 -5.68
CA TYR A 168 9.65 -2.77 -5.23
C TYR A 168 8.63 -2.71 -4.11
N LEU A 169 9.00 -2.09 -3.00
CA LEU A 169 8.11 -1.86 -1.85
C LEU A 169 7.85 -0.35 -1.74
N PHE A 170 6.61 0.05 -1.48
CA PHE A 170 6.31 1.44 -1.21
C PHE A 170 5.19 1.59 -0.19
N GLU A 171 5.40 2.49 0.76
CA GLU A 171 4.39 2.79 1.77
C GLU A 171 3.31 3.68 1.15
N ASN A 172 2.06 3.28 1.35
CA ASN A 172 0.92 4.13 1.05
C ASN A 172 0.79 5.16 2.18
N TYR A 173 1.44 6.32 2.02
CA TYR A 173 1.34 7.42 2.98
C TYR A 173 -0.04 8.08 2.90
N ASN A 174 -1.05 7.40 3.42
CA ASN A 174 -2.37 7.98 3.63
C ASN A 174 -2.36 8.79 4.93
N ASN A 175 -1.84 10.01 4.84
CA ASN A 175 -2.21 11.19 5.65
C ASN A 175 -2.66 10.92 7.11
N TYR A 176 -1.71 10.57 7.98
CA TYR A 176 -1.92 10.62 9.44
C TYR A 176 -1.30 11.92 10.00
N ASN A 177 -2.17 12.89 10.29
CA ASN A 177 -2.00 14.06 11.19
C ASN A 177 -0.59 14.70 11.34
N PHE A 178 -0.39 15.80 10.59
CA PHE A 178 0.26 17.11 10.89
C PHE A 178 1.34 17.35 11.97
N HIS A 179 1.89 16.36 12.68
CA HIS A 179 2.92 16.60 13.72
C HIS A 179 4.36 16.21 13.34
N ASN A 180 4.60 15.61 12.18
CA ASN A 180 5.95 15.29 11.69
C ASN A 180 6.51 16.31 10.70
N ILE A 181 6.43 17.61 11.04
CA ILE A 181 7.02 18.69 10.23
C ILE A 181 8.56 18.70 10.35
N HIS A 182 9.15 18.05 11.36
CA HIS A 182 10.60 18.10 11.57
C HIS A 182 11.44 17.17 10.68
N ASN A 183 10.84 16.21 9.97
CA ASN A 183 11.57 15.32 9.06
C ASN A 183 11.47 15.72 7.58
N LYS A 184 10.84 16.87 7.28
CA LYS A 184 10.65 17.38 5.90
C LYS A 184 11.70 18.39 5.44
N LEU A 185 12.79 18.57 6.20
CA LEU A 185 13.86 19.51 5.85
C LEU A 185 15.02 18.91 5.05
N PHE A 186 15.03 17.60 4.79
CA PHE A 186 16.01 16.99 3.91
C PHE A 186 15.37 15.90 3.03
N SER A 187 15.00 16.27 1.80
CA SER A 187 15.12 15.37 0.64
C SER A 187 14.97 16.17 -0.67
N VAL A 188 16.01 16.91 -1.02
CA VAL A 188 16.35 17.21 -2.43
C VAL A 188 17.21 16.06 -2.99
N PHE A 189 16.99 14.85 -2.47
CA PHE A 189 17.50 13.61 -3.01
C PHE A 189 16.28 12.86 -3.49
N ALA A 190 16.18 12.56 -4.78
CA ALA A 190 15.18 11.64 -5.30
C ALA A 190 15.47 10.26 -4.70
N ALA A 191 15.00 10.02 -3.48
CA ALA A 191 15.12 8.73 -2.82
C ALA A 191 14.34 7.73 -3.68
N GLY A 192 15.08 6.84 -4.35
CA GLY A 192 14.48 5.74 -5.11
C GLY A 192 13.62 4.87 -4.21
N LEU A 193 12.59 4.26 -4.78
CA LEU A 193 11.76 3.29 -4.07
C LEU A 193 12.65 2.17 -3.52
N PRO A 194 12.48 1.73 -2.26
CA PRO A 194 13.25 0.63 -1.73
C PRO A 194 12.97 -0.62 -2.57
N LYS A 195 14.05 -1.27 -3.01
CA LYS A 195 14.01 -2.46 -3.82
C LYS A 195 14.73 -3.61 -3.13
N TYR A 196 14.15 -4.80 -3.23
CA TYR A 196 14.76 -6.05 -2.80
C TYR A 196 15.07 -6.87 -4.05
N SER A 197 16.35 -7.11 -4.29
CA SER A 197 16.81 -7.91 -5.42
C SER A 197 16.99 -9.36 -4.98
N ILE A 198 16.32 -10.29 -5.66
CA ILE A 198 16.40 -11.73 -5.44
C ILE A 198 16.60 -12.43 -6.78
N ARG A 199 17.05 -13.69 -6.77
CA ARG A 199 17.22 -14.48 -7.99
C ARG A 199 16.23 -15.63 -8.00
N SER A 200 15.57 -15.86 -9.13
CA SER A 200 14.75 -17.06 -9.32
C SER A 200 15.63 -18.30 -9.47
N ASN A 201 15.06 -19.46 -9.15
CA ASN A 201 15.72 -20.74 -9.38
C ASN A 201 15.54 -21.22 -10.82
N THR A 202 16.06 -22.42 -11.12
CA THR A 202 15.96 -23.08 -12.43
C THR A 202 14.52 -23.32 -12.88
N ASN A 203 13.56 -23.39 -11.95
CA ASN A 203 12.14 -23.58 -12.24
C ASN A 203 11.40 -22.23 -12.37
N GLY A 204 12.11 -21.10 -12.28
CA GLY A 204 11.53 -19.77 -12.31
C GLY A 204 10.87 -19.32 -11.00
N TYR A 205 10.96 -20.11 -9.93
CA TYR A 205 10.37 -19.76 -8.63
C TYR A 205 11.28 -18.82 -7.83
N PHE A 206 10.68 -17.84 -7.17
CA PHE A 206 11.37 -16.93 -6.24
C PHE A 206 10.54 -16.70 -4.98
N GLU A 207 11.23 -16.43 -3.86
CA GLU A 207 10.60 -16.11 -2.59
C GLU A 207 11.44 -15.13 -1.75
N PHE A 208 10.77 -14.38 -0.89
CA PHE A 208 11.40 -13.48 0.07
C PHE A 208 10.51 -13.27 1.29
N SER A 209 11.14 -12.86 2.39
CA SER A 209 10.43 -12.49 3.62
C SER A 209 10.32 -10.98 3.73
N LEU A 210 9.15 -10.49 4.13
CA LEU A 210 8.89 -9.07 4.36
C LEU A 210 8.99 -8.79 5.87
N PRO A 211 10.05 -8.08 6.33
CA PRO A 211 10.15 -7.67 7.72
C PRO A 211 9.17 -6.55 8.03
N THR A 212 8.56 -6.57 9.22
CA THR A 212 7.60 -5.54 9.64
C THR A 212 7.98 -4.91 10.98
N SER A 213 8.89 -3.94 10.93
CA SER A 213 9.29 -3.16 12.10
C SER A 213 8.23 -2.13 12.52
N ASP A 214 7.46 -1.63 11.56
CA ASP A 214 6.55 -0.52 11.75
C ASP A 214 5.16 -0.77 11.12
N PRO A 215 4.08 -0.28 11.75
CA PRO A 215 2.74 -0.39 11.20
C PRO A 215 2.66 0.48 9.95
N SER A 216 2.31 -0.16 8.85
CA SER A 216 2.39 0.42 7.53
C SER A 216 1.38 -0.28 6.61
N GLU A 217 0.90 0.47 5.62
CA GLU A 217 0.18 -0.08 4.48
C GLU A 217 1.12 -0.07 3.29
N ASN A 218 1.75 -1.20 3.01
CA ASN A 218 2.73 -1.31 1.95
C ASN A 218 2.11 -1.90 0.70
N ARG A 219 2.53 -1.38 -0.45
CA ARG A 219 2.24 -1.97 -1.75
C ARG A 219 3.52 -2.49 -2.35
N LEU A 220 3.43 -3.62 -3.02
CA LEU A 220 4.59 -4.26 -3.64
C LEU A 220 4.28 -4.86 -5.00
N PHE A 221 5.29 -4.89 -5.85
CA PHE A 221 5.27 -5.54 -7.15
C PHE A 221 6.67 -6.03 -7.50
N ALA A 222 6.76 -6.91 -8.49
CA ALA A 222 8.01 -7.48 -8.98
C ALA A 222 8.23 -7.11 -10.45
N VAL A 223 9.51 -7.00 -10.81
CA VAL A 223 10.03 -6.89 -12.17
C VAL A 223 11.17 -7.89 -12.29
N SER A 224 11.19 -8.70 -13.35
CA SER A 224 12.28 -9.63 -13.61
C SER A 224 13.14 -9.16 -14.78
N TYR A 225 14.38 -9.61 -14.80
CA TYR A 225 15.36 -9.23 -15.81
C TYR A 225 15.86 -10.47 -16.52
N LEU A 226 15.49 -10.60 -17.80
CA LEU A 226 15.96 -11.70 -18.63
C LEU A 226 17.34 -11.35 -19.18
N SER A 227 18.33 -12.18 -18.84
CA SER A 227 19.69 -12.07 -19.35
C SER A 227 19.90 -13.03 -20.53
N ASN A 228 20.97 -12.81 -21.30
CA ASN A 228 21.41 -13.69 -22.39
C ASN A 228 20.46 -13.78 -23.61
N LEU A 229 19.54 -12.83 -23.78
CA LEU A 229 18.81 -12.70 -25.03
C LEU A 229 19.72 -12.11 -26.11
N SER A 230 19.90 -12.86 -27.19
CA SER A 230 20.59 -12.42 -28.39
C SER A 230 19.57 -12.03 -29.44
N PHE A 231 19.24 -10.75 -29.50
CA PHE A 231 18.53 -10.21 -30.66
C PHE A 231 19.55 -9.84 -31.75
N PRO A 232 19.16 -9.79 -33.03
CA PRO A 232 20.07 -9.52 -34.17
C PRO A 232 20.90 -8.23 -34.08
N SER A 233 20.63 -7.36 -33.09
CA SER A 233 21.34 -6.08 -32.91
C SER A 233 21.64 -5.71 -31.45
N TYR A 234 21.24 -6.52 -30.46
CA TYR A 234 21.41 -6.19 -29.04
C TYR A 234 21.57 -7.45 -28.20
N LEU A 235 22.72 -7.56 -27.52
CA LEU A 235 22.91 -8.44 -26.37
C LEU A 235 22.77 -7.59 -25.11
N GLY A 236 21.83 -7.93 -24.24
CA GLY A 236 21.54 -7.10 -23.08
C GLY A 236 20.70 -7.80 -22.04
N VAL A 237 20.41 -7.06 -20.97
CA VAL A 237 19.51 -7.46 -19.91
C VAL A 237 18.21 -6.68 -20.11
N PHE A 238 17.11 -7.40 -20.28
CA PHE A 238 15.82 -6.80 -20.63
C PHE A 238 14.84 -6.92 -19.46
N PRO A 239 14.27 -5.81 -18.96
CA PRO A 239 13.28 -5.85 -17.90
C PRO A 239 11.93 -6.33 -18.44
N SER A 240 11.24 -7.15 -17.65
CA SER A 240 9.85 -7.51 -17.89
C SER A 240 8.93 -6.31 -17.60
N PRO A 241 7.68 -6.36 -18.08
CA PRO A 241 6.61 -5.56 -17.52
C PRO A 241 6.41 -5.86 -16.02
N LYS A 242 5.77 -4.91 -15.35
CA LYS A 242 5.46 -4.95 -13.92
C LYS A 242 4.42 -6.03 -13.60
N SER A 243 4.59 -6.76 -12.48
CA SER A 243 3.58 -7.70 -11.97
C SER A 243 2.35 -7.04 -11.32
N ASN A 244 1.41 -7.89 -10.89
CA ASN A 244 0.30 -7.47 -10.04
C ASN A 244 0.81 -6.75 -8.78
N THR A 245 0.16 -5.63 -8.43
CA THR A 245 0.49 -4.91 -7.20
C THR A 245 -0.28 -5.49 -6.03
N LEU A 246 0.42 -6.03 -5.05
CA LEU A 246 -0.16 -6.58 -3.82
C LEU A 246 -0.12 -5.54 -2.70
N SER A 247 -1.04 -5.67 -1.74
CA SER A 247 -1.10 -4.80 -0.56
C SER A 247 -0.87 -5.63 0.70
N LEU A 248 0.04 -5.16 1.55
CA LEU A 248 0.38 -5.70 2.86
C LEU A 248 0.03 -4.67 3.93
N GLN A 249 -0.77 -5.07 4.91
CA GLN A 249 -1.14 -4.22 6.03
C GLN A 249 -0.53 -4.77 7.33
N VAL A 250 0.23 -3.92 8.01
CA VAL A 250 0.86 -4.22 9.30
C VAL A 250 0.13 -3.44 10.38
N PHE A 251 -0.54 -4.16 11.29
CA PHE A 251 -1.34 -3.55 12.34
C PHE A 251 -0.59 -3.52 13.67
N LYS A 252 -0.67 -2.39 14.37
CA LYS A 252 -0.30 -2.30 15.78
C LYS A 252 -1.44 -2.86 16.64
N PRO A 253 -1.16 -3.78 17.57
CA PRO A 253 -2.16 -4.25 18.50
C PRO A 253 -2.66 -3.12 19.42
N ASN A 254 -3.93 -2.72 19.32
CA ASN A 254 -4.50 -1.61 20.12
C ASN A 254 -4.97 -2.00 21.53
N TRP A 255 -4.89 -3.28 21.90
CA TRP A 255 -5.25 -3.79 23.23
C TRP A 255 -4.48 -3.13 24.37
N LEU A 256 -3.24 -2.69 24.15
CA LEU A 256 -2.45 -2.01 25.18
C LEU A 256 -3.04 -0.63 25.53
N TRP A 257 -3.63 0.07 24.55
CA TRP A 257 -4.36 1.31 24.80
C TRP A 257 -5.67 1.06 25.56
N LEU A 258 -6.39 -0.02 25.25
CA LEU A 258 -7.58 -0.43 26.00
C LEU A 258 -7.24 -0.76 27.47
N ILE A 259 -6.15 -1.49 27.72
CA ILE A 259 -5.68 -1.78 29.07
C ILE A 259 -5.35 -0.48 29.82
N LEU A 260 -4.61 0.43 29.21
CA LEU A 260 -4.27 1.73 29.82
C LEU A 260 -5.52 2.56 30.12
N LEU A 261 -6.51 2.57 29.21
CA LEU A 261 -7.78 3.24 29.41
C LEU A 261 -8.55 2.66 30.60
N VAL A 262 -8.67 1.32 30.68
CA VAL A 262 -9.34 0.66 31.82
C VAL A 262 -8.62 0.96 33.15
N LEU A 263 -7.28 0.90 33.17
CA LEU A 263 -6.49 1.24 34.36
C LEU A 263 -6.70 2.71 34.78
N SER A 264 -6.78 3.63 33.82
CA SER A 264 -7.06 5.04 34.10
C SER A 264 -8.44 5.23 34.74
N ILE A 265 -9.47 4.55 34.25
CA ILE A 265 -10.83 4.61 34.80
C ILE A 265 -10.86 4.06 36.24
N LEU A 266 -10.22 2.91 36.47
CA LEU A 266 -10.10 2.32 37.81
C LEU A 266 -9.38 3.25 38.79
N SER A 267 -8.34 3.96 38.34
CA SER A 267 -7.62 4.92 39.17
C SER A 267 -8.52 6.08 39.62
N VAL A 268 -9.36 6.61 38.72
CA VAL A 268 -10.31 7.70 39.02
C VAL A 268 -11.39 7.21 39.98
N LEU A 269 -11.96 6.03 39.75
CA LEU A 269 -12.95 5.41 40.65
C LEU A 269 -12.40 5.22 42.08
N SER A 270 -11.13 4.81 42.20
CA SER A 270 -10.47 4.65 43.50
C SER A 270 -10.33 5.97 44.27
N LEU A 271 -10.05 7.07 43.56
CA LEU A 271 -9.95 8.42 44.13
C LEU A 271 -11.32 8.98 44.56
N LEU A 272 -12.37 8.65 43.80
CA LEU A 272 -13.76 8.99 44.17
C LEU A 272 -14.22 8.20 45.40
N ARG A 273 -13.87 6.91 45.51
CA ARG A 273 -14.21 6.08 46.68
C ARG A 273 -13.53 6.55 47.98
N LYS A 274 -12.35 7.16 47.89
CA LYS A 274 -11.64 7.77 49.04
C LYS A 274 -12.22 9.12 49.49
N ARG A 275 -13.12 9.74 48.71
CA ARG A 275 -13.92 10.90 49.16
C ARG A 275 -15.15 10.42 49.95
N LYS A 276 -14.96 10.07 51.22
CA LYS A 276 -16.10 10.07 52.16
C LYS A 276 -16.55 11.52 52.39
N PRO A 277 -17.87 11.81 52.43
CA PRO A 277 -18.35 13.13 52.80
C PRO A 277 -18.07 13.35 54.29
N HIS A 278 -17.31 14.37 54.64
CA HIS A 278 -17.33 14.89 56.01
C HIS A 278 -18.71 15.52 56.21
N ALA A 279 -19.55 14.87 57.01
CA ALA A 279 -20.80 15.45 57.49
C ALA A 279 -20.47 16.71 58.30
N LEU A 280 -21.09 17.83 57.92
CA LEU A 280 -21.03 19.09 58.66
C LEU A 280 -21.71 18.89 60.02
N LEU A 281 -20.93 18.80 61.09
CA LEU A 281 -21.44 18.94 62.45
C LEU A 281 -21.65 20.43 62.73
N ILE A 282 -22.91 20.83 62.84
CA ILE A 282 -23.31 22.14 63.36
C ILE A 282 -23.11 22.09 64.89
N PRO A 283 -22.29 22.96 65.50
CA PRO A 283 -22.19 23.02 66.95
C PRO A 283 -23.40 23.78 67.50
N GLN A 284 -24.28 23.09 68.23
CA GLN A 284 -25.04 23.72 69.31
C GLN A 284 -24.05 23.97 70.44
N ASN A 285 -23.86 25.22 70.85
CA ASN A 285 -23.47 25.49 72.22
C ASN A 285 -24.08 26.79 72.71
N ASP A 286 -24.77 26.59 73.83
CA ASP A 286 -25.59 27.49 74.59
C ASP A 286 -24.78 28.50 75.42
N LEU A 287 -25.46 29.61 75.71
CA LEU A 287 -25.50 30.34 76.97
C LEU A 287 -24.20 30.97 77.50
N VAL A 288 -24.14 32.28 77.26
CA VAL A 288 -23.40 33.31 77.98
C VAL A 288 -23.59 33.17 79.51
N LYS A 289 -22.48 33.12 80.26
CA LYS A 289 -22.48 33.41 81.70
C LYS A 289 -21.47 34.54 81.98
N SER A 290 -21.98 35.60 82.59
CA SER A 290 -21.27 36.83 83.00
C SER A 290 -20.25 36.58 84.13
N PRO A 291 -19.13 37.33 84.21
CA PRO A 291 -18.15 37.19 85.28
C PRO A 291 -18.52 37.98 86.55
N ALA A 292 -18.17 37.41 87.71
CA ALA A 292 -18.25 38.07 89.01
C ALA A 292 -16.91 38.74 89.37
N PHE A 293 -17.07 39.83 90.11
CA PHE A 293 -16.16 40.89 90.49
C PHE A 293 -15.28 40.51 91.70
N TYR A 294 -14.09 41.13 91.81
CA TYR A 294 -13.07 40.95 92.85
C TYR A 294 -13.52 41.43 94.24
N ASP A 295 -12.97 40.84 95.30
CA ASP A 295 -12.47 41.66 96.42
C ASP A 295 -11.30 40.99 97.18
N THR A 296 -10.41 41.84 97.67
CA THR A 296 -9.14 41.54 98.34
C THR A 296 -9.28 41.51 99.87
N SER A 297 -8.54 40.66 100.57
CA SER A 297 -7.98 41.00 101.89
C SER A 297 -6.77 40.15 102.26
N LEU A 298 -5.75 40.86 102.74
CA LEU A 298 -4.44 40.45 103.22
C LEU A 298 -4.48 40.24 104.75
N GLY A 299 -3.72 39.28 105.28
CA GLY A 299 -3.22 39.27 106.67
C GLY A 299 -3.76 38.19 107.59
N ASP A 300 -2.94 37.16 107.90
CA ASP A 300 -2.24 37.08 109.19
C ASP A 300 -1.24 35.90 109.22
N LEU A 301 -0.07 36.20 109.81
CA LEU A 301 1.14 35.39 110.14
C LEU A 301 2.19 35.12 109.05
#